data_AF-A0A4W3IHU0-F1
#
_entry.id   AF-A0A4W3IHU0-F1
#
_cell.length_a   1.000
_cell.length_b   1.000
_cell.length_c   1.000
_cell.angle_alpha   90.00
_cell.angle_beta   90.00
_cell.angle_gamma   90.00
#
_symmetry.space_group_name_H-M   'P 1'
#
loop_
_entity.id
_entity.type
_entity.pdbx_description
1 polymer ?
#
loop_
_entity_poly.entity_id
_entity_poly.type
_entity_poly.pdbx_seq_one_letter_code
_entity_poly.pdbx_strand_id
1 'polypeptide(L)'
;HGLVGSNGLFLASDFRTYVENRTRHSDDLSRKQIRVYQLYSRTSGKHVQVLGQRISANGEDGGQYALLVVETDTFGSHVRIKGKETGHYICMNKRGKILGKLNGKNRECVFVEEVLENNYTALVSAKYKGWYLGFTRKGRPRKGSKTQQNQREVHFMKRLPKDKGDHHRPFKYTTVTKRTKRGRLPRLRPMPGATFF
;
A
#
# COMPACT_ATOMS: atom_id res chain seq x y z
N HIS A 1 -14.80 13.10 -58.02
CA HIS A 1 -16.05 13.39 -57.27
C HIS A 1 -16.37 12.15 -56.44
N GLY A 2 -15.87 12.00 -55.20
CA GLY A 2 -16.32 12.67 -53.97
C GLY A 2 -17.02 11.60 -53.12
N LEU A 3 -16.87 11.43 -51.81
CA LEU A 3 -16.19 12.17 -50.74
C LEU A 3 -15.84 11.15 -49.66
N VAL A 4 -14.62 11.23 -49.14
CA VAL A 4 -14.24 10.64 -47.85
C VAL A 4 -14.96 11.44 -46.76
N GLY A 5 -15.83 10.78 -46.01
CA GLY A 5 -16.53 11.34 -44.85
C GLY A 5 -15.93 10.82 -43.56
N SER A 6 -14.84 11.44 -43.12
CA SER A 6 -14.37 11.43 -41.74
C SER A 6 -15.33 12.22 -40.84
N ASN A 7 -15.55 11.74 -39.61
CA ASN A 7 -15.83 12.47 -38.35
C ASN A 7 -16.74 11.60 -37.46
N GLY A 8 -16.44 11.25 -36.23
CA GLY A 8 -15.31 11.55 -35.36
C GLY A 8 -15.54 10.74 -34.09
N LEU A 9 -14.85 9.61 -33.96
CA LEU A 9 -14.69 8.97 -32.66
C LEU A 9 -13.54 9.69 -31.99
N PHE A 10 -13.85 10.56 -31.04
CA PHE A 10 -12.88 11.07 -30.09
C PHE A 10 -12.11 9.87 -29.55
N LEU A 11 -10.85 9.74 -29.96
CA LEU A 11 -9.91 8.75 -29.47
C LEU A 11 -9.80 8.96 -27.96
N ALA A 12 -10.51 8.15 -27.18
CA ALA A 12 -10.19 7.98 -25.78
C ALA A 12 -8.69 7.67 -25.75
N SER A 13 -7.90 8.54 -25.12
CA SER A 13 -6.45 8.43 -25.05
C SER A 13 -6.10 7.00 -24.65
N ASP A 14 -5.57 6.21 -25.58
CA ASP A 14 -5.30 4.81 -25.31
C ASP A 14 -4.04 4.72 -24.45
N PHE A 15 -4.23 4.81 -23.14
CA PHE A 15 -3.15 4.70 -22.17
C PHE A 15 -2.60 3.26 -22.06
N ARG A 16 -3.17 2.27 -22.76
CA ARG A 16 -2.72 0.86 -22.67
C ARG A 16 -1.24 0.73 -23.02
N THR A 17 -0.83 1.26 -24.17
CA THR A 17 0.58 1.19 -24.60
C THR A 17 1.52 1.91 -23.63
N TYR A 18 1.10 3.04 -23.07
CA TYR A 18 1.88 3.78 -22.06
C TYR A 18 2.06 2.95 -20.78
N VAL A 19 0.96 2.40 -20.26
CA VAL A 19 0.95 1.58 -19.04
C VAL A 19 1.79 0.31 -19.23
N GLU A 20 1.63 -0.39 -20.35
CA GLU A 20 2.41 -1.59 -20.67
C GLU A 20 3.91 -1.32 -20.72
N ASN A 21 4.31 -0.21 -21.34
CA ASN A 21 5.72 0.17 -21.43
C ASN A 21 6.29 0.52 -20.03
N ARG A 22 5.57 1.34 -19.25
CA ARG A 22 5.98 1.75 -17.89
C ARG A 22 6.00 0.60 -16.90
N THR A 23 5.14 -0.40 -17.04
CA THR A 23 5.07 -1.54 -16.10
C THR A 23 6.34 -2.41 -16.15
N ARG A 24 7.15 -2.32 -17.21
CA ARG A 24 8.42 -3.06 -17.32
C ARG A 24 9.49 -2.59 -16.33
N HIS A 25 9.37 -1.37 -15.83
CA HIS A 25 10.34 -0.70 -14.99
C HIS A 25 9.68 -0.08 -13.74
N SER A 26 10.49 0.18 -12.71
CA SER A 26 10.06 0.94 -11.54
C SER A 26 9.73 2.38 -11.96
N ASP A 27 8.62 2.94 -11.47
CA ASP A 27 8.19 4.30 -11.83
C ASP A 27 8.81 5.37 -10.93
N ASP A 28 10.07 5.73 -11.14
CA ASP A 28 10.80 6.63 -10.23
C ASP A 28 10.40 8.12 -10.36
N LEU A 29 9.55 8.46 -11.33
CA LEU A 29 9.13 9.83 -11.61
C LEU A 29 7.84 10.23 -10.89
N SER A 30 7.02 9.25 -10.51
CA SER A 30 5.75 9.49 -9.83
C SER A 30 5.86 9.30 -8.32
N ARG A 31 5.05 10.05 -7.56
CA ARG A 31 4.88 9.80 -6.13
C ARG A 31 4.32 8.39 -5.91
N LYS A 32 5.02 7.58 -5.12
CA LYS A 32 4.57 6.21 -4.79
C LYS A 32 3.38 6.24 -3.84
N GLN A 33 2.35 5.43 -4.13
CA GLN A 33 1.26 5.20 -3.18
C GLN A 33 1.71 4.24 -2.08
N ILE A 34 1.50 4.63 -0.83
CA ILE A 34 1.87 3.86 0.37
C ILE A 34 0.60 3.40 1.09
N ARG A 35 0.60 2.16 1.58
CA ARG A 35 -0.44 1.55 2.42
C ARG A 35 0.20 0.88 3.63
N VAL A 36 -0.47 0.91 4.77
CA VAL A 36 0.02 0.29 6.00
C VAL A 36 -1.02 -0.71 6.51
N TYR A 37 -0.64 -1.98 6.59
CA TYR A 37 -1.54 -3.05 7.02
C TYR A 37 -0.77 -4.27 7.54
N GLN A 38 -1.51 -5.25 8.07
CA GLN A 38 -1.02 -6.57 8.43
C GLN A 38 -1.46 -7.58 7.36
N LEU A 39 -0.60 -8.54 7.03
CA LEU A 39 -0.92 -9.57 6.05
C LEU A 39 -1.18 -10.90 6.77
N TYR A 40 -2.45 -11.28 6.85
CA TYR A 40 -2.89 -12.53 7.48
C TYR A 40 -2.73 -13.70 6.50
N SER A 41 -2.09 -14.78 6.92
CA SER A 41 -1.98 -16.02 6.15
C SER A 41 -3.15 -16.95 6.44
N ARG A 42 -3.88 -17.32 5.39
CA ARG A 42 -5.00 -18.28 5.50
C ARG A 42 -4.57 -19.60 6.11
N THR A 43 -3.33 -20.05 5.83
CA THR A 43 -2.89 -21.40 6.19
C THR A 43 -2.30 -21.49 7.60
N SER A 44 -1.55 -20.47 8.06
CA SER A 44 -1.03 -20.47 9.42
C SER A 44 -2.02 -19.89 10.44
N GLY A 45 -3.02 -19.14 9.99
CA GLY A 45 -3.96 -18.45 10.87
C GLY A 45 -3.34 -17.26 11.61
N LYS A 46 -2.18 -16.79 11.17
CA LYS A 46 -1.39 -15.73 11.81
C LYS A 46 -0.86 -14.73 10.77
N HIS A 47 -0.16 -13.69 11.23
CA HIS A 47 0.30 -12.59 10.38
C HIS A 47 1.75 -12.77 9.94
N VAL A 48 2.05 -12.29 8.74
CA VAL A 48 3.42 -12.19 8.22
C VAL A 48 4.22 -11.20 9.06
N GLN A 49 5.41 -11.61 9.49
CA GLN A 49 6.36 -10.84 10.27
C GLN A 49 7.71 -10.78 9.58
N VAL A 50 8.34 -9.61 9.66
CA VAL A 50 9.69 -9.35 9.13
C VAL A 50 10.64 -9.13 10.30
N LEU A 51 11.43 -10.16 10.61
CA LEU A 51 12.39 -10.21 11.72
C LEU A 51 13.82 -10.02 11.20
N GLY A 52 14.05 -8.92 10.48
CA GLY A 52 15.29 -8.68 9.75
C GLY A 52 15.36 -9.56 8.50
N GLN A 53 16.41 -10.39 8.38
CA GLN A 53 16.56 -11.31 7.25
C GLN A 53 15.56 -12.48 7.26
N ARG A 54 15.01 -12.81 8.43
CA ARG A 54 14.07 -13.92 8.61
C ARG A 54 12.63 -13.42 8.48
N ILE A 55 11.84 -14.13 7.70
CA ILE A 55 10.41 -13.84 7.49
C ILE A 55 9.63 -15.08 7.94
N SER A 56 8.50 -14.88 8.59
CA SER A 56 7.59 -15.96 9.00
C SER A 56 6.15 -15.47 9.04
N ALA A 57 5.19 -16.38 9.08
CA ALA A 57 3.77 -16.05 9.25
C ALA A 57 3.24 -16.58 10.60
N ASN A 58 3.95 -16.24 11.68
CA ASN A 58 3.60 -16.64 13.05
C ASN A 58 3.24 -15.44 13.94
N GLY A 59 3.01 -14.27 13.35
CA GLY A 59 2.76 -13.06 14.11
C GLY A 59 1.37 -12.95 14.68
N GLU A 60 1.33 -12.45 15.91
CA GLU A 60 0.10 -12.05 16.56
C GLU A 60 -0.48 -10.77 15.94
N ASP A 61 -1.79 -10.62 16.05
CA ASP A 61 -2.50 -9.43 15.62
C ASP A 61 -2.07 -8.19 16.43
N GLY A 62 -1.62 -7.15 15.73
CA GLY A 62 -1.03 -5.95 16.35
C GLY A 62 0.43 -6.11 16.74
N GLY A 63 1.06 -7.24 16.40
CA GLY A 63 2.48 -7.46 16.64
C GLY A 63 3.35 -6.42 15.93
N GLN A 64 4.34 -5.87 16.63
CA GLN A 64 5.21 -4.80 16.11
C GLN A 64 5.90 -5.20 14.79
N TYR A 65 6.38 -6.43 14.69
CA TYR A 65 7.02 -6.97 13.49
C TYR A 65 6.04 -7.41 12.39
N ALA A 66 4.73 -7.45 12.67
CA ALA A 66 3.69 -7.85 11.73
C ALA A 66 3.12 -6.67 10.91
N LEU A 67 3.51 -5.45 11.26
CA LEU A 67 3.07 -4.24 10.58
C LEU A 67 3.91 -4.01 9.31
N LEU A 68 3.25 -3.96 8.17
CA LEU A 68 3.89 -3.84 6.86
C LEU A 68 3.57 -2.49 6.24
N VAL A 69 4.59 -1.88 5.64
CA VAL A 69 4.48 -0.74 4.73
C VAL A 69 4.56 -1.28 3.33
N VAL A 70 3.52 -1.06 2.54
CA VAL A 70 3.40 -1.55 1.16
C VAL A 70 3.37 -0.36 0.22
N GLU A 71 4.41 -0.28 -0.60
CA GLU A 71 4.66 0.83 -1.50
C GLU A 71 4.46 0.37 -2.94
N THR A 72 3.75 1.15 -3.74
CA THR A 72 3.55 0.84 -5.16
C THR A 72 4.86 1.05 -5.92
N ASP A 73 5.27 0.07 -6.72
CA ASP A 73 6.45 0.16 -7.58
C ASP A 73 6.12 0.79 -8.93
N THR A 74 5.07 0.31 -9.59
CA THR A 74 4.58 0.78 -10.90
C THR A 74 3.12 0.34 -11.04
N PHE A 75 2.55 0.49 -12.24
CA PHE A 75 1.18 0.05 -12.55
C PHE A 75 0.98 -1.47 -12.43
N GLY A 76 -0.26 -1.92 -12.57
CA GLY A 76 -0.60 -3.36 -12.52
C GLY A 76 -0.33 -3.99 -11.16
N SER A 77 -0.55 -3.23 -10.08
CA SER A 77 -0.44 -3.73 -8.69
C SER A 77 0.94 -4.26 -8.31
N HIS A 78 2.01 -3.77 -8.95
CA HIS A 78 3.37 -4.05 -8.54
C HIS A 78 3.69 -3.30 -7.25
N VAL A 79 4.11 -4.02 -6.21
CA VAL A 79 4.33 -3.50 -4.87
C VAL A 79 5.63 -4.01 -4.27
N ARG A 80 6.23 -3.19 -3.40
CA ARG A 80 7.29 -3.59 -2.46
C ARG A 80 6.69 -3.67 -1.06
N ILE A 81 7.04 -4.73 -0.34
CA ILE A 81 6.52 -4.99 1.01
C ILE A 81 7.67 -4.87 2.00
N LYS A 82 7.58 -3.92 2.92
CA LYS A 82 8.61 -3.60 3.91
C LYS A 82 8.07 -3.81 5.32
N GLY A 83 8.83 -4.47 6.19
CA GLY A 83 8.54 -4.50 7.61
C GLY A 83 8.69 -3.09 8.20
N LYS A 84 7.64 -2.53 8.79
CA LYS A 84 7.67 -1.16 9.33
C LYS A 84 8.76 -1.01 10.39
N GLU A 85 8.84 -1.99 11.28
CA GLU A 85 9.79 -1.99 12.41
C GLU A 85 11.24 -2.18 11.96
N THR A 86 11.49 -3.19 11.13
CA THR A 86 12.87 -3.60 10.80
C THR A 86 13.42 -2.91 9.56
N GLY A 87 12.57 -2.25 8.78
CA GLY A 87 12.94 -1.63 7.51
C GLY A 87 13.33 -2.62 6.39
N HIS A 88 13.25 -3.93 6.63
CA HIS A 88 13.62 -4.94 5.65
C HIS A 88 12.46 -5.19 4.67
N TYR A 89 12.80 -5.26 3.38
CA TYR A 89 11.89 -5.67 2.33
C TYR A 89 11.80 -7.18 2.25
N ILE A 90 10.58 -7.68 2.06
CA ILE A 90 10.35 -9.07 1.66
C ILE A 90 10.85 -9.22 0.22
N CYS A 91 11.74 -10.17 -0.01
CA CYS A 91 12.26 -10.47 -1.32
C CYS A 91 12.29 -11.98 -1.55
N MET A 92 12.27 -12.39 -2.82
CA MET A 92 12.42 -13.78 -3.24
C MET A 92 13.66 -13.92 -4.11
N ASN A 93 14.55 -14.84 -3.76
CA ASN A 93 15.75 -15.09 -4.56
C ASN A 93 15.53 -16.13 -5.66
N LYS A 94 16.55 -16.31 -6.52
CA LYS A 94 16.57 -17.32 -7.60
C LYS A 94 16.31 -18.77 -7.19
N ARG A 95 16.44 -19.12 -5.90
CA ARG A 95 16.14 -20.47 -5.36
C ARG A 95 14.70 -20.57 -4.85
N GLY A 96 13.89 -19.53 -5.01
CA GLY A 96 12.54 -19.40 -4.47
C GLY A 96 12.52 -19.20 -2.96
N LYS A 97 13.65 -18.88 -2.31
CA LYS A 97 13.68 -18.63 -0.87
C LYS A 97 13.21 -17.20 -0.59
N ILE A 98 12.26 -17.08 0.33
CA ILE A 98 11.77 -15.81 0.87
C ILE A 98 12.74 -15.35 1.95
N LEU A 99 13.19 -14.10 1.88
CA LEU A 99 14.14 -13.50 2.82
C LEU A 99 13.98 -11.99 2.90
N GLY A 100 14.42 -11.41 4.02
CA GLY A 100 14.44 -9.96 4.22
C GLY A 100 15.72 -9.32 3.71
N LYS A 101 15.63 -8.20 2.99
CA LYS A 101 16.78 -7.37 2.56
C LYS A 101 16.57 -5.91 2.94
N LEU A 102 17.61 -5.22 3.40
CA LEU A 102 17.55 -3.76 3.62
C LEU A 102 17.43 -2.99 2.30
N ASN A 103 18.14 -3.44 1.26
CA ASN A 103 18.04 -2.85 -0.08
C ASN A 103 16.90 -3.52 -0.88
N GLY A 104 15.78 -2.82 -1.01
CA GLY A 104 14.60 -3.25 -1.76
C GLY A 104 14.58 -2.85 -3.24
N LYS A 105 15.61 -2.19 -3.78
CA LYS A 105 15.60 -1.68 -5.17
C LYS A 105 15.50 -2.81 -6.21
N ASN A 106 16.03 -3.99 -5.90
CA ASN A 106 16.01 -5.12 -6.81
C ASN A 106 14.57 -5.61 -7.09
N ARG A 107 14.28 -5.98 -8.34
CA ARG A 107 13.01 -6.56 -8.77
C ARG A 107 12.67 -7.88 -8.06
N GLU A 108 13.65 -8.57 -7.46
CA GLU A 108 13.42 -9.69 -6.52
C GLU A 108 12.53 -9.31 -5.31
N CYS A 109 12.43 -8.03 -4.98
CA CYS A 109 11.65 -7.49 -3.87
C CYS A 109 10.29 -6.91 -4.30
N VAL A 110 9.94 -7.09 -5.58
CA VAL A 110 8.67 -6.62 -6.15
C VAL A 110 7.73 -7.81 -6.33
N PHE A 111 6.49 -7.63 -5.87
CA PHE A 111 5.41 -8.59 -6.02
C PHE A 111 4.23 -7.95 -6.75
N VAL A 112 3.47 -8.74 -7.48
CA VAL A 112 2.19 -8.35 -8.06
C VAL A 112 1.09 -8.78 -7.08
N GLU A 113 0.32 -7.81 -6.60
CA GLU A 113 -0.87 -8.07 -5.78
C GLU A 113 -2.05 -8.45 -6.69
N GLU A 114 -2.54 -9.67 -6.51
CA GLU A 114 -3.67 -10.23 -7.27
C GLU A 114 -4.83 -10.57 -6.34
N VAL A 115 -6.04 -10.29 -6.79
CA VAL A 115 -7.27 -10.77 -6.15
C VAL A 115 -7.67 -12.06 -6.83
N LEU A 116 -7.67 -13.16 -6.08
CA LEU A 116 -8.05 -14.47 -6.58
C LEU A 116 -9.58 -14.59 -6.70
N GLU A 117 -10.05 -15.55 -7.50
CA GLU A 117 -11.47 -15.86 -7.68
C GLU A 117 -12.20 -16.20 -6.37
N ASN A 118 -11.47 -16.72 -5.38
CA ASN A 118 -11.98 -17.02 -4.04
C ASN A 118 -11.89 -15.83 -3.07
N ASN A 119 -11.68 -14.61 -3.60
CA ASN A 119 -11.57 -13.35 -2.88
C ASN A 119 -10.39 -13.22 -1.90
N TYR A 120 -9.45 -14.17 -1.91
CA TYR A 120 -8.17 -14.02 -1.21
C TYR A 120 -7.17 -13.20 -2.02
N THR A 121 -6.22 -12.59 -1.33
CA THR A 121 -5.07 -11.92 -1.95
C THR A 121 -3.94 -12.91 -2.20
N ALA A 122 -3.35 -12.87 -3.39
CA ALA A 122 -2.09 -13.53 -3.72
C ALA A 122 -1.00 -12.49 -4.03
N LEU A 123 0.25 -12.87 -3.81
CA LEU A 123 1.42 -12.03 -4.07
C LEU A 123 2.41 -12.81 -4.94
N VAL A 124 2.45 -12.47 -6.23
CA VAL A 124 3.26 -13.17 -7.24
C VAL A 124 4.60 -12.46 -7.39
N SER A 125 5.72 -13.17 -7.46
CA SER A 125 7.01 -12.54 -7.71
C SER A 125 7.03 -11.88 -9.10
N ALA A 126 7.35 -10.57 -9.14
CA ALA A 126 7.47 -9.85 -10.40
C ALA A 126 8.70 -10.29 -11.22
N LYS A 127 9.72 -10.88 -10.57
CA LYS A 127 10.94 -11.39 -11.23
C LYS A 127 10.78 -12.86 -11.66
N TYR A 128 10.19 -13.70 -10.81
CA TYR A 128 10.00 -15.13 -11.05
C TYR A 128 8.52 -15.43 -11.25
N LYS A 129 8.03 -15.24 -12.48
CA LYS A 129 6.60 -15.41 -12.81
C LYS A 129 6.10 -16.80 -12.41
N GLY A 130 4.90 -16.85 -11.83
CA GLY A 130 4.29 -18.08 -11.34
C GLY A 130 4.80 -18.54 -9.96
N TRP A 131 5.75 -17.83 -9.35
CA TRP A 131 6.14 -18.10 -7.95
C TRP A 131 5.43 -17.13 -7.02
N TYR A 132 4.82 -17.69 -5.99
CA TYR A 132 4.01 -16.94 -5.04
C TYR A 132 4.74 -16.81 -3.71
N LEU A 133 4.52 -15.70 -3.01
CA LEU A 133 4.78 -15.62 -1.59
C LEU A 133 3.85 -16.63 -0.89
N GLY A 134 4.39 -17.46 -0.01
CA GLY A 134 3.58 -18.47 0.66
C GLY A 134 4.19 -18.96 1.96
N PHE A 135 3.32 -19.43 2.86
CA PHE A 135 3.71 -19.96 4.16
C PHE A 135 2.95 -21.24 4.48
N THR A 136 3.66 -22.16 5.09
CA THR A 136 3.12 -23.42 5.61
C THR A 136 2.21 -23.19 6.83
N ARG A 137 1.50 -24.24 7.26
CA ARG A 137 0.66 -24.22 8.47
C ARG A 137 1.42 -23.82 9.75
N LYS A 138 2.72 -24.12 9.84
CA LYS A 138 3.59 -23.71 10.96
C LYS A 138 4.17 -22.30 10.80
N GLY A 139 3.69 -21.53 9.82
CA GLY A 139 4.16 -20.19 9.46
C GLY A 139 5.57 -20.13 8.88
N ARG A 140 6.14 -21.27 8.48
CA ARG A 140 7.45 -21.29 7.80
C ARG A 140 7.30 -20.89 6.34
N PRO A 141 8.24 -20.10 5.78
CA PRO A 141 8.21 -19.73 4.37
C PRO A 141 8.25 -20.96 3.45
N ARG A 142 7.41 -20.94 2.42
CA ARG A 142 7.38 -21.94 1.35
C ARG A 142 8.30 -21.49 0.21
N LYS A 143 9.03 -22.43 -0.40
CA LYS A 143 9.84 -22.11 -1.60
C LYS A 143 8.91 -21.78 -2.76
N GLY A 144 9.17 -20.69 -3.47
CA GLY A 144 8.38 -20.24 -4.63
C GLY A 144 8.21 -21.33 -5.71
N SER A 145 9.26 -22.12 -5.98
CA SER A 145 9.18 -23.25 -6.92
C SER A 145 8.21 -24.37 -6.51
N LYS A 146 7.73 -24.38 -5.27
CA LYS A 146 6.77 -25.33 -4.72
C LYS A 146 5.39 -24.70 -4.46
N THR A 147 5.15 -23.50 -4.99
CA THR A 147 3.89 -22.78 -4.83
C THR A 147 3.04 -22.88 -6.10
N GLN A 148 1.72 -22.88 -5.92
CA GLN A 148 0.73 -22.82 -7.00
C GLN A 148 -0.45 -21.99 -6.53
N GLN A 149 -1.14 -21.31 -7.46
CA GLN A 149 -2.22 -20.37 -7.15
C GLN A 149 -3.38 -20.99 -6.33
N ASN A 150 -3.72 -22.25 -6.57
CA ASN A 150 -4.81 -22.95 -5.89
C ASN A 150 -4.47 -23.39 -4.46
N GLN A 151 -3.20 -23.30 -4.04
CA GLN A 151 -2.75 -23.74 -2.74
C GLN A 151 -3.11 -22.71 -1.67
N ARG A 152 -3.72 -23.16 -0.57
CA ARG A 152 -4.05 -22.29 0.56
C ARG A 152 -2.82 -21.56 1.14
N GLU A 153 -1.61 -22.13 0.98
CA GLU A 153 -0.35 -21.58 1.48
C GLU A 153 -0.01 -20.20 0.88
N VAL A 154 -0.60 -19.85 -0.27
CA VAL A 154 -0.35 -18.58 -0.97
C VAL A 154 -1.50 -17.58 -0.84
N HIS A 155 -2.54 -17.91 -0.05
CA HIS A 155 -3.71 -17.07 0.14
C HIS A 155 -3.56 -16.20 1.39
N PHE A 156 -3.78 -14.91 1.21
CA PHE A 156 -3.68 -13.91 2.28
C PHE A 156 -4.94 -13.06 2.38
N MET A 157 -5.08 -12.40 3.54
CA MET A 157 -6.04 -11.32 3.73
C MET A 157 -5.31 -10.08 4.27
N LYS A 158 -5.64 -8.92 3.72
CA LYS A 158 -5.18 -7.62 4.24
C LYS A 158 -6.03 -7.28 5.47
N ARG A 159 -5.39 -7.06 6.61
CA ARG A 159 -6.04 -6.65 7.87
C ARG A 159 -5.51 -5.30 8.30
N LEU A 160 -6.40 -4.47 8.86
CA LEU A 160 -5.99 -3.19 9.40
C LEU A 160 -4.99 -3.41 10.56
N PRO A 161 -4.04 -2.48 10.77
CA PRO A 161 -3.26 -2.46 11.99
C PRO A 161 -4.23 -2.44 13.18
N LYS A 162 -3.97 -3.27 14.19
CA LYS A 162 -4.72 -3.17 15.44
C LYS A 162 -4.43 -1.80 16.06
N ASP A 163 -5.46 -1.00 16.31
CA ASP A 163 -5.30 0.27 17.00
C ASP A 163 -4.65 -0.02 18.36
N LYS A 164 -3.50 0.59 18.59
CA LYS A 164 -2.90 0.66 19.92
C LYS A 164 -3.65 1.75 20.68
N GLY A 165 -4.90 1.47 21.03
CA GLY A 165 -5.77 2.33 21.84
C GLY A 165 -5.43 3.81 21.78
N ASP A 166 -5.74 4.47 20.67
CA ASP A 166 -5.92 5.91 20.74
C ASP A 166 -7.41 6.16 20.79
N HIS A 167 -7.79 7.02 21.72
CA HIS A 167 -9.15 7.27 22.15
C HIS A 167 -10.08 7.37 20.94
N HIS A 168 -11.18 6.64 20.94
CA HIS A 168 -12.39 7.11 20.28
C HIS A 168 -12.65 8.51 20.84
N ARG A 169 -12.03 9.56 20.28
CA ARG A 169 -12.61 10.89 20.34
C ARG A 169 -13.91 10.70 19.60
N PRO A 170 -15.07 10.75 20.28
CA PRO A 170 -16.32 10.72 19.55
C PRO A 170 -16.24 11.80 18.49
N PHE A 171 -16.63 11.46 17.26
CA PHE A 171 -16.78 12.44 16.20
C PHE A 171 -17.63 13.57 16.76
N LYS A 172 -17.02 14.72 17.04
CA LYS A 172 -17.76 15.89 17.51
C LYS A 172 -18.32 16.55 16.27
N TYR A 173 -19.62 16.41 16.05
CA TYR A 173 -20.35 17.23 15.08
C TYR A 173 -20.17 18.70 15.49
N THR A 174 -19.49 19.49 14.67
CA THR A 174 -19.53 20.94 14.80
C THR A 174 -20.94 21.37 14.39
N THR A 175 -21.73 21.82 15.35
CA THR A 175 -23.00 22.47 15.02
C THR A 175 -22.67 23.73 14.22
N VAL A 176 -23.35 23.90 13.07
CA VAL A 176 -23.24 25.13 12.28
C VAL A 176 -23.74 26.27 13.16
N THR A 177 -22.83 27.06 13.71
CA THR A 177 -23.21 28.28 14.41
C THR A 177 -23.81 29.21 13.37
N LYS A 178 -25.07 29.58 13.58
CA LYS A 178 -25.74 30.60 12.77
C LYS A 178 -24.88 31.86 12.83
N ARG A 179 -24.32 32.21 11.67
CA ARG A 179 -23.62 33.45 11.34
C ARG A 179 -24.18 34.63 12.14
N THR A 180 -23.49 35.07 13.17
CA THR A 180 -23.83 36.31 13.88
C THR A 180 -23.61 37.48 12.92
N LYS A 181 -24.67 38.29 12.74
CA LYS A 181 -24.66 39.55 11.99
C LYS A 181 -23.43 40.37 12.41
N ARG A 182 -22.65 40.85 11.43
CA ARG A 182 -21.60 41.87 11.63
C ARG A 182 -22.20 43.06 12.40
N GLY A 183 -21.87 43.17 13.68
CA GLY A 183 -22.08 44.39 14.47
C GLY A 183 -21.04 45.43 14.02
N ARG A 184 -21.53 46.62 13.68
CA ARG A 184 -20.69 47.77 13.29
C ARG A 184 -19.70 48.12 14.40
N LEU A 185 -18.46 48.42 14.02
CA LEU A 185 -17.43 48.96 14.90
C LEU A 185 -17.92 50.26 15.57
N PRO A 186 -17.81 50.44 16.90
CA PRO A 186 -18.00 51.76 17.50
C PRO A 186 -16.85 52.68 17.11
N ARG A 187 -17.17 53.90 16.67
CA ARG A 187 -16.20 54.99 16.47
C ARG A 187 -15.49 55.28 17.80
N LEU A 188 -14.15 55.18 17.80
CA LEU A 188 -13.30 55.67 18.87
C LEU A 188 -13.50 57.20 19.00
N ARG A 189 -13.79 57.68 20.21
CA ARG A 189 -13.74 59.12 20.53
C ARG A 189 -12.27 59.52 20.73
N PRO A 190 -11.85 60.73 20.31
CA PRO A 190 -10.50 61.21 20.57
C PRO A 190 -10.34 61.56 22.06
N MET A 191 -9.20 61.17 22.64
CA MET A 191 -8.77 61.64 23.97
C MET A 191 -8.12 63.03 23.83
N PRO A 192 -8.51 64.03 24.63
CA PRO A 192 -7.84 65.32 24.62
C PRO A 192 -6.60 65.29 25.53
N GLY A 193 -5.48 65.82 25.03
CA GLY A 193 -4.32 66.16 25.84
C GLY A 193 -3.18 65.13 25.83
N ALA A 194 -2.32 65.22 24.82
CA ALA A 194 -0.90 64.90 24.97
C ALA A 194 -0.12 65.93 24.16
N THR A 195 0.44 66.89 24.88
CA THR A 195 1.27 67.99 24.41
C THR A 195 2.63 67.50 23.91
N PHE A 196 3.15 68.25 22.94
CA PHE A 196 4.44 68.12 22.25
C PHE A 196 5.65 68.08 23.19
N PHE A 197 6.67 67.29 22.81
CA PHE A 197 8.08 67.69 22.65
C PHE A 197 8.73 66.79 21.60
#